data_AF-A0A3P7E2K4-F1
#
_entry.id   AF-A0A3P7E2K4-F1
#
_cell.length_a   1.000
_cell.length_b   1.000
_cell.length_c   1.000
_cell.angle_alpha   90.00
_cell.angle_beta   90.00
_cell.angle_gamma   90.00
#
_symmetry.space_group_name_H-M   'P 1'
#
loop_
_entity.id
_entity.type
_entity.pdbx_description
1 polymer ?
#
loop_
_entity_poly.entity_id
_entity_poly.type
_entity_poly.pdbx_seq_one_letter_code
_entity_poly.pdbx_strand_id
1 'polypeptide(L)'
;MYICGTNALSPRCQIRNKRNLFEECATSINAIGLSTFNKDCPAYHLSYQNYTFTALAVDISCQKQTLLRALPQQQKLWLPVNDDRWFHEPIFIALFGWKQYVYIVFNEENNEDIQGRIGAICANDAGVTNSTVPYKNAFNSFVKLSLICPLDINNLKLKILKTAQISANFIFAIFWNGFERLPISALCVFDLNKIEKRLFDDDKIPETAWKMNDNHCPKRNQSGFPRILDKTAIATNPNALYIFPEMIEIVSVNVINTNHENYQIVAISKKATIYGFIFNGISINKKWTEQIIVSGKILEIKIRKEV
;
A
#
# COMPACT_ATOMS: atom_id res chain seq x y z
N MET A 1 21.33 -10.67 -4.78
CA MET A 1 20.65 -9.39 -4.50
C MET A 1 20.40 -8.70 -5.83
N TYR A 2 19.23 -8.11 -6.04
CA TYR A 2 18.95 -7.30 -7.22
C TYR A 2 19.26 -5.84 -6.91
N ILE A 3 20.03 -5.19 -7.79
CA ILE A 3 20.30 -3.75 -7.75
C ILE A 3 19.77 -3.18 -9.05
N CYS A 4 18.72 -2.38 -8.98
CA CYS A 4 18.02 -1.87 -10.15
C CYS A 4 18.07 -0.34 -10.21
N GLY A 5 18.01 0.21 -11.41
CA GLY A 5 17.95 1.65 -11.61
C GLY A 5 17.25 2.03 -12.91
N THR A 6 16.94 3.31 -13.04
CA THR A 6 16.25 3.89 -14.20
C THR A 6 17.10 3.84 -15.48
N ASN A 7 18.43 3.90 -15.33
CA ASN A 7 19.43 3.81 -16.41
C ASN A 7 19.05 4.67 -17.63
N ALA A 8 18.76 5.95 -17.39
CA ALA A 8 18.36 6.92 -18.41
C ALA A 8 17.18 6.44 -19.28
N LEU A 9 16.02 6.22 -18.64
CA LEU A 9 14.79 5.74 -19.29
C LEU A 9 14.91 4.32 -19.88
N SER A 10 15.87 3.51 -19.42
CA SER A 10 16.05 2.13 -19.86
C SER A 10 16.29 1.21 -18.66
N PRO A 11 15.27 0.92 -17.83
CA PRO A 11 15.45 0.25 -16.55
C PRO A 11 16.26 -1.05 -16.65
N ARG A 12 17.33 -1.15 -15.85
CA ARG A 12 18.19 -2.34 -15.75
C ARG A 12 18.41 -2.75 -14.30
N CYS A 13 18.57 -4.06 -14.10
CA CYS A 13 19.03 -4.62 -12.84
C CYS A 13 20.33 -5.39 -13.06
N GLN A 14 21.19 -5.33 -12.06
CA GLN A 14 22.32 -6.24 -11.90
C GLN A 14 22.03 -7.21 -10.77
N ILE A 15 22.44 -8.46 -10.93
CA ILE A 15 22.35 -9.46 -9.87
C ILE A 15 23.72 -9.59 -9.23
N ARG A 16 23.83 -9.19 -7.96
CA ARG A 16 25.09 -9.18 -7.20
C ARG A 16 25.05 -10.17 -6.04
N ASN A 17 26.21 -10.69 -5.64
CA ASN A 17 26.33 -11.52 -4.43
C ASN A 17 26.10 -10.65 -3.19
N LYS A 18 25.27 -11.11 -2.24
CA LYS A 18 24.97 -10.36 -1.00
C LYS A 18 26.22 -10.19 -0.10
N ARG A 19 27.16 -11.13 -0.16
CA ARG A 19 28.41 -11.10 0.62
C ARG A 19 29.51 -10.29 -0.06
N ASN A 20 29.51 -10.27 -1.39
CA ASN A 20 30.47 -9.50 -2.19
C ASN A 20 29.73 -8.78 -3.33
N LEU A 21 29.40 -7.50 -3.15
CA LEU A 21 28.63 -6.74 -4.13
C LEU A 21 29.39 -6.49 -5.45
N PHE A 22 30.72 -6.68 -5.46
CA PHE A 22 31.53 -6.60 -6.68
C PHE A 22 31.39 -7.84 -7.56
N GLU A 23 30.99 -8.98 -6.99
CA GLU A 23 30.75 -10.21 -7.73
C GLU A 23 29.41 -10.13 -8.48
N GLU A 24 29.47 -10.16 -9.82
CA GLU A 24 28.30 -10.24 -10.68
C GLU A 24 27.85 -11.69 -10.82
N CYS A 25 26.64 -12.00 -10.36
CA CYS A 25 26.09 -13.35 -10.47
C CYS A 25 25.41 -13.59 -11.82
N ALA A 26 24.94 -12.53 -12.48
CA ALA A 26 24.32 -12.59 -13.80
C ALA A 26 24.41 -11.22 -14.49
N THR A 27 24.43 -11.26 -15.82
CA THR A 27 24.45 -10.07 -16.67
C THR A 27 23.23 -9.16 -16.46
N SER A 28 23.38 -7.90 -16.84
CA SER A 28 22.31 -6.89 -16.80
C SER A 28 20.99 -7.38 -17.40
N ILE A 29 19.97 -7.53 -16.56
CA ILE A 29 18.63 -7.94 -16.97
C ILE A 29 17.72 -6.73 -17.17
N ASN A 30 16.69 -6.91 -18.00
CA ASN A 30 15.62 -5.92 -18.14
C ASN A 30 14.90 -5.73 -16.79
N ALA A 31 14.75 -4.48 -16.35
CA ALA A 31 14.12 -4.14 -15.07
C ALA A 31 12.70 -3.57 -15.20
N ILE A 32 12.00 -3.74 -16.33
CA ILE A 32 10.60 -3.33 -16.46
C ILE A 32 9.76 -4.13 -15.45
N GLY A 33 9.15 -3.41 -14.52
CA GLY A 33 8.44 -3.99 -13.38
C GLY A 33 9.29 -4.20 -12.13
N LEU A 34 10.59 -3.95 -12.18
CA LEU A 34 11.51 -3.94 -11.03
C LEU A 34 12.07 -2.55 -10.72
N SER A 35 12.06 -1.64 -11.70
CA SER A 35 12.43 -0.23 -11.54
C SER A 35 11.59 0.60 -12.50
N THR A 36 11.41 1.87 -12.15
CA THR A 36 10.73 2.86 -12.99
C THR A 36 11.64 3.36 -14.09
N PHE A 37 11.05 3.94 -15.13
CA PHE A 37 11.79 4.61 -16.20
C PHE A 37 12.35 5.97 -15.74
N ASN A 38 11.57 6.69 -14.93
CA ASN A 38 11.89 8.02 -14.46
C ASN A 38 12.10 8.03 -12.94
N LYS A 39 13.11 8.78 -12.46
CA LYS A 39 13.45 8.96 -11.04
C LYS A 39 12.30 9.58 -10.24
N ASP A 40 11.44 10.34 -10.91
CA ASP A 40 10.32 11.05 -10.28
C ASP A 40 9.08 10.15 -10.13
N CYS A 41 9.05 8.98 -10.79
CA CYS A 41 7.99 8.01 -10.55
C CYS A 41 8.25 7.26 -9.23
N PRO A 42 7.26 7.18 -8.32
CA PRO A 42 7.39 6.38 -7.11
C PRO A 42 7.48 4.88 -7.44
N ALA A 43 8.21 4.15 -6.61
CA ALA A 43 8.36 2.70 -6.72
C ALA A 43 8.39 2.05 -5.33
N TYR A 44 7.54 1.06 -5.13
CA TYR A 44 7.49 0.26 -3.91
C TYR A 44 7.92 -1.16 -4.21
N HIS A 45 8.71 -1.75 -3.31
CA HIS A 45 9.25 -3.10 -3.44
C HIS A 45 8.97 -3.90 -2.17
N LEU A 46 8.50 -5.14 -2.35
CA LEU A 46 8.20 -6.04 -1.25
C LEU A 46 8.68 -7.44 -1.61
N SER A 47 9.61 -7.98 -0.82
CA SER A 47 9.90 -9.42 -0.81
C SER A 47 9.00 -10.08 0.23
N TYR A 48 8.09 -10.95 -0.20
CA TYR A 48 7.15 -11.61 0.69
C TYR A 48 6.97 -13.07 0.29
N GLN A 49 7.04 -13.95 1.30
CA GLN A 49 7.13 -15.41 1.10
C GLN A 49 8.32 -15.74 0.19
N ASN A 50 8.08 -16.13 -1.06
CA ASN A 50 9.12 -16.46 -2.06
C ASN A 50 9.05 -15.59 -3.31
N TYR A 51 8.32 -14.47 -3.24
CA TYR A 51 8.01 -13.62 -4.37
C TYR A 51 8.52 -12.20 -4.13
N THR A 52 8.82 -11.50 -5.21
CA THR A 52 9.07 -10.05 -5.17
C THR A 52 7.91 -9.35 -5.86
N PHE A 53 7.21 -8.53 -5.10
CA PHE A 53 6.15 -7.66 -5.58
C PHE A 53 6.65 -6.24 -5.74
N THR A 54 6.09 -5.54 -6.71
CA THR A 54 6.38 -4.14 -6.97
C THR A 54 5.12 -3.38 -7.28
N ALA A 55 5.03 -2.14 -6.79
CA ALA A 55 3.97 -1.22 -7.17
C ALA A 55 4.63 0.05 -7.72
N LEU A 56 4.54 0.23 -9.03
CA LEU A 56 5.27 1.26 -9.77
C LEU A 56 4.64 1.55 -11.13
N ALA A 57 5.09 2.62 -11.78
CA ALA A 57 4.76 2.92 -13.17
C ALA A 57 5.64 2.17 -14.16
N VAL A 58 5.03 1.60 -15.20
CA VAL A 58 5.71 0.83 -16.26
C VAL A 58 5.88 1.62 -17.57
N ASP A 59 5.74 2.94 -17.51
CA ASP A 59 5.93 3.88 -18.61
C ASP A 59 6.77 5.10 -18.16
N ILE A 60 7.21 5.90 -19.12
CA ILE A 60 8.08 7.07 -18.88
C ILE A 60 7.32 8.22 -18.19
N SER A 61 6.00 8.34 -18.43
CA SER A 61 5.18 9.44 -17.92
C SER A 61 4.61 9.21 -16.52
N CYS A 62 4.95 8.09 -15.87
CA CYS A 62 4.45 7.67 -14.56
C CYS A 62 2.93 7.38 -14.50
N GLN A 63 2.26 7.25 -15.64
CA GLN A 63 0.79 7.12 -15.71
C GLN A 63 0.33 5.66 -15.62
N LYS A 64 1.04 4.74 -16.27
CA LYS A 64 0.68 3.32 -16.32
C LYS A 64 1.19 2.61 -15.07
N GLN A 65 0.49 2.81 -13.97
CA GLN A 65 0.81 2.24 -12.67
C GLN A 65 0.16 0.88 -12.47
N THR A 66 0.91 -0.07 -11.90
CA THR A 66 0.43 -1.43 -11.65
C THR A 66 1.10 -2.05 -10.43
N LEU A 67 0.43 -3.05 -9.88
CA LEU A 67 0.99 -4.02 -8.93
C LEU A 67 1.45 -5.25 -9.72
N LEU A 68 2.72 -5.61 -9.59
CA LEU A 68 3.30 -6.79 -10.21
C LEU A 68 3.80 -7.77 -9.16
N ARG A 69 3.73 -9.06 -9.48
CA ARG A 69 4.66 -10.07 -8.98
C ARG A 69 5.80 -10.17 -9.99
N ALA A 70 6.91 -9.49 -9.71
CA ALA A 70 8.03 -9.35 -10.61
C ALA A 70 8.95 -10.58 -10.61
N LEU A 71 9.14 -11.23 -9.46
CA LEU A 71 9.97 -12.43 -9.30
C LEU A 71 9.23 -13.57 -8.58
N PRO A 72 9.49 -14.84 -8.96
CA PRO A 72 10.36 -15.27 -10.05
C PRO A 72 9.73 -14.99 -11.42
N GLN A 73 10.55 -14.76 -12.44
CA GLN A 73 10.08 -14.32 -13.77
C GLN A 73 9.10 -15.31 -14.42
N GLN A 74 9.27 -16.61 -14.18
CA GLN A 74 8.40 -17.68 -14.71
C GLN A 74 6.98 -17.61 -14.16
N GLN A 75 6.78 -16.96 -13.02
CA GLN A 75 5.48 -16.79 -12.36
C GLN A 75 5.06 -15.31 -12.34
N LYS A 76 5.54 -14.51 -13.29
CA LYS A 76 5.23 -13.08 -13.36
C LYS A 76 3.74 -12.85 -13.56
N LEU A 77 3.15 -12.03 -12.69
CA LEU A 77 1.76 -11.57 -12.79
C LEU A 77 1.69 -10.05 -12.65
N TRP A 78 0.67 -9.43 -13.20
CA TRP A 78 0.43 -7.99 -13.04
C TRP A 78 -1.06 -7.64 -13.07
N LEU A 79 -1.41 -6.46 -12.55
CA LEU A 79 -2.73 -5.87 -12.79
C LEU A 79 -2.68 -5.06 -14.11
N PRO A 80 -3.63 -5.24 -15.04
CA PRO A 80 -3.77 -4.41 -16.24
C PRO A 80 -3.78 -2.91 -15.94
N VAL A 81 -3.11 -2.11 -16.78
CA VAL A 81 -2.86 -0.66 -16.58
C VAL A 81 -3.85 0.26 -17.31
N ASN A 82 -4.68 -0.27 -18.20
CA ASN A 82 -5.66 0.50 -18.99
C ASN A 82 -7.08 -0.03 -18.76
N ASP A 83 -7.38 -0.42 -17.53
CA ASP A 83 -8.66 -1.04 -17.15
C ASP A 83 -9.00 -0.58 -15.73
N ASP A 84 -9.91 0.39 -15.63
CA ASP A 84 -10.23 1.12 -14.39
C ASP A 84 -10.82 0.22 -13.29
N ARG A 85 -11.26 -0.99 -13.66
CA ARG A 85 -11.71 -1.99 -12.68
C ARG A 85 -10.58 -2.34 -11.71
N TRP A 86 -9.33 -2.34 -12.18
CA TRP A 86 -8.15 -2.61 -11.35
C TRP A 86 -7.74 -1.35 -10.60
N PHE A 87 -7.26 -0.36 -11.33
CA PHE A 87 -6.92 0.95 -10.79
C PHE A 87 -7.37 2.04 -11.75
N HIS A 88 -7.96 3.11 -11.23
CA HIS A 88 -8.18 4.35 -11.95
C HIS A 88 -7.23 5.42 -11.42
N GLU A 89 -6.22 5.78 -12.21
CA GLU A 89 -5.21 6.81 -11.87
C GLU A 89 -4.69 6.73 -10.41
N PRO A 90 -4.09 5.60 -10.01
CA PRO A 90 -3.73 5.40 -8.61
C PRO A 90 -2.53 6.27 -8.21
N ILE A 91 -2.47 6.62 -6.92
CA ILE A 91 -1.28 7.16 -6.27
C ILE A 91 -0.91 6.20 -5.15
N PHE A 92 0.10 5.35 -5.39
CA PHE A 92 0.55 4.36 -4.41
C PHE A 92 1.20 5.01 -3.18
N ILE A 93 0.95 4.44 -2.00
CA ILE A 93 1.40 4.98 -0.71
C ILE A 93 2.19 3.93 0.08
N ALA A 94 1.72 2.68 0.10
CA ALA A 94 2.41 1.58 0.79
C ALA A 94 2.13 0.23 0.12
N LEU A 95 3.10 -0.68 0.23
CA LEU A 95 3.03 -2.07 -0.24
C LEU A 95 3.59 -2.98 0.86
N PHE A 96 2.82 -3.96 1.31
CA PHE A 96 3.22 -4.85 2.41
C PHE A 96 2.56 -6.22 2.32
N GLY A 97 3.14 -7.21 2.99
CA GLY A 97 2.59 -8.55 3.10
C GLY A 97 2.03 -8.80 4.48
N TRP A 98 0.87 -9.43 4.57
CA TRP A 98 0.26 -9.84 5.83
C TRP A 98 -0.59 -11.11 5.63
N LYS A 99 -0.35 -12.11 6.48
CA LYS A 99 -0.85 -13.50 6.32
C LYS A 99 -0.52 -14.08 4.92
N GLN A 100 -1.52 -14.46 4.12
CA GLN A 100 -1.34 -15.01 2.78
C GLN A 100 -1.45 -13.96 1.66
N TYR A 101 -1.67 -12.69 2.00
CA TYR A 101 -1.97 -11.64 1.04
C TYR A 101 -0.86 -10.60 0.92
N VAL A 102 -0.83 -9.96 -0.24
CA VAL A 102 -0.08 -8.72 -0.46
C VAL A 102 -1.10 -7.59 -0.57
N TYR A 103 -0.91 -6.59 0.26
CA TYR A 103 -1.77 -5.42 0.35
C TYR A 103 -1.08 -4.21 -0.26
N ILE A 104 -1.88 -3.37 -0.91
CA ILE A 104 -1.46 -2.09 -1.46
C ILE A 104 -2.40 -1.00 -0.95
N VAL A 105 -1.83 0.09 -0.44
CA VAL A 105 -2.57 1.27 0.00
C VAL A 105 -2.27 2.40 -0.96
N PHE A 106 -3.32 3.07 -1.42
CA PHE A 106 -3.23 4.05 -2.50
C PHE A 106 -4.39 5.05 -2.43
N ASN A 107 -4.25 6.20 -3.07
CA ASN A 107 -5.39 7.04 -3.43
C ASN A 107 -5.83 6.70 -4.85
N GLU A 108 -7.12 6.81 -5.10
CA GLU A 108 -7.74 6.66 -6.42
C GLU A 108 -8.54 7.94 -6.69
N GLU A 109 -8.35 8.53 -7.87
CA GLU A 109 -9.18 9.64 -8.33
C GLU A 109 -10.51 9.09 -8.85
N ASN A 110 -11.60 9.83 -8.72
CA ASN A 110 -12.90 9.46 -9.31
C ASN A 110 -13.77 10.70 -9.47
N ASN A 111 -13.98 11.15 -10.71
CA ASN A 111 -14.93 12.21 -11.06
C ASN A 111 -14.90 13.41 -10.09
N GLU A 112 -13.71 13.97 -9.83
CA GLU A 112 -13.42 15.09 -8.91
C GLU A 112 -13.26 14.79 -7.41
N ASP A 113 -13.39 13.54 -6.97
CA ASP A 113 -13.07 13.12 -5.59
C ASP A 113 -11.79 12.26 -5.56
N ILE A 114 -11.03 12.36 -4.48
CA ILE A 114 -9.86 11.51 -4.24
C ILE A 114 -10.16 10.65 -3.02
N GLN A 115 -10.12 9.33 -3.20
CA GLN A 115 -10.47 8.38 -2.18
C GLN A 115 -9.30 7.46 -1.86
N GLY A 116 -8.95 7.37 -0.58
CA GLY A 116 -8.01 6.40 -0.05
C GLY A 116 -8.60 5.00 -0.13
N ARG A 117 -7.81 4.07 -0.68
CA ARG A 117 -8.16 2.68 -0.94
C ARG A 117 -7.13 1.75 -0.32
N ILE A 118 -7.59 0.53 -0.03
CA ILE A 118 -6.73 -0.62 0.17
C ILE A 118 -7.13 -1.71 -0.80
N GLY A 119 -6.15 -2.26 -1.51
CA GLY A 119 -6.28 -3.41 -2.37
C GLY A 119 -5.52 -4.60 -1.82
N ALA A 120 -5.93 -5.81 -2.20
CA ALA A 120 -5.25 -7.05 -1.84
C ALA A 120 -5.26 -8.05 -2.99
N ILE A 121 -4.24 -8.90 -3.00
CA ILE A 121 -4.13 -10.10 -3.83
C ILE A 121 -3.64 -11.26 -2.95
N CYS A 122 -3.88 -12.49 -3.39
CA CYS A 122 -3.14 -13.63 -2.85
C CYS A 122 -1.68 -13.62 -3.31
N ALA A 123 -0.74 -13.82 -2.38
CA ALA A 123 0.68 -13.85 -2.73
C ALA A 123 1.03 -15.00 -3.69
N ASN A 124 0.44 -16.17 -3.47
CA ASN A 124 0.61 -17.39 -4.28
C ASN A 124 -0.43 -17.51 -5.41
N ASP A 125 -1.05 -16.41 -5.85
CA ASP A 125 -2.03 -16.42 -6.95
C ASP A 125 -1.42 -17.10 -8.20
N ALA A 126 -2.13 -18.06 -8.78
CA ALA A 126 -1.69 -18.79 -9.98
C ALA A 126 -1.92 -18.00 -11.28
N GLY A 127 -2.64 -16.88 -11.20
CA GLY A 127 -3.06 -16.06 -12.31
C GLY A 127 -4.12 -16.74 -13.20
N VAL A 128 -4.43 -16.09 -14.31
CA VAL A 128 -5.31 -16.65 -15.34
C VAL A 128 -4.49 -17.56 -16.27
N THR A 129 -4.70 -18.88 -16.20
CA THR A 129 -3.97 -19.87 -17.03
C THR A 129 -4.53 -20.08 -18.45
N ASN A 130 -5.75 -19.61 -18.75
CA ASN A 130 -6.36 -19.84 -20.06
C ASN A 130 -5.78 -18.84 -21.07
N SER A 131 -5.01 -19.34 -22.02
CA SER A 131 -4.19 -18.58 -22.97
C SER A 131 -4.99 -17.79 -24.02
N THR A 132 -6.30 -18.05 -24.17
CA THR A 132 -7.14 -17.49 -25.25
C THR A 132 -7.78 -16.13 -24.92
N VAL A 133 -7.38 -15.45 -23.85
CA VAL A 133 -8.13 -14.28 -23.29
C VAL A 133 -7.20 -13.09 -23.03
N PRO A 134 -7.64 -11.81 -23.18
CA PRO A 134 -6.85 -10.58 -22.98
C PRO A 134 -6.17 -10.38 -21.61
N TYR A 135 -6.31 -11.32 -20.67
CA TYR A 135 -5.80 -11.23 -19.29
C TYR A 135 -4.72 -12.27 -18.97
N LYS A 136 -3.97 -12.73 -19.99
CA LYS A 136 -2.82 -13.63 -19.76
C LYS A 136 -1.88 -13.00 -18.73
N ASN A 137 -1.50 -13.78 -17.72
CA ASN A 137 -0.65 -13.35 -16.59
C ASN A 137 -1.25 -12.22 -15.73
N ALA A 138 -2.57 -12.02 -15.74
CA ALA A 138 -3.22 -11.19 -14.74
C ALA A 138 -3.42 -11.97 -13.43
N PHE A 139 -3.42 -11.26 -12.29
CA PHE A 139 -3.88 -11.82 -11.03
C PHE A 139 -5.35 -12.25 -11.14
N ASN A 140 -5.72 -13.35 -10.47
CA ASN A 140 -7.10 -13.84 -10.49
C ASN A 140 -7.93 -13.33 -9.29
N SER A 141 -7.29 -12.85 -8.23
CA SER A 141 -7.91 -12.58 -6.92
C SER A 141 -7.78 -11.13 -6.44
N PHE A 142 -7.87 -10.14 -7.34
CA PHE A 142 -7.75 -8.74 -6.93
C PHE A 142 -9.04 -8.21 -6.33
N VAL A 143 -8.92 -7.62 -5.14
CA VAL A 143 -10.02 -7.00 -4.41
C VAL A 143 -9.58 -5.63 -3.89
N LYS A 144 -10.48 -4.65 -3.86
CA LYS A 144 -10.22 -3.33 -3.28
C LYS A 144 -11.43 -2.81 -2.50
N LEU A 145 -11.19 -1.98 -1.48
CA LEU A 145 -12.23 -1.27 -0.72
C LEU A 145 -11.79 0.13 -0.31
N SER A 146 -12.75 0.95 0.11
CA SER A 146 -12.52 2.33 0.56
C SER A 146 -12.14 2.40 2.03
N LEU A 147 -11.05 3.12 2.32
CA LEU A 147 -10.70 3.51 3.69
C LEU A 147 -11.19 4.92 3.96
N ILE A 148 -11.94 5.12 5.03
CA ILE A 148 -12.39 6.45 5.45
C ILE A 148 -11.92 6.72 6.87
N CYS A 149 -11.59 7.97 7.16
CA CYS A 149 -11.40 8.42 8.52
C CYS A 149 -12.50 9.43 8.90
N PRO A 150 -13.60 8.98 9.51
CA PRO A 150 -14.70 9.84 9.91
C PRO A 150 -14.31 10.70 11.10
N LEU A 151 -14.67 11.98 11.07
CA LEU A 151 -14.54 12.88 12.20
C LEU A 151 -15.93 13.16 12.77
N ASP A 152 -16.04 13.26 14.09
CA ASP A 152 -17.31 13.62 14.77
C ASP A 152 -17.74 15.07 14.49
N ILE A 153 -16.85 15.87 13.89
CA ILE A 153 -17.11 17.26 13.52
C ILE A 153 -17.87 17.32 12.20
N ASN A 154 -19.13 17.73 12.24
CA ASN A 154 -19.97 18.04 11.07
C ASN A 154 -20.06 16.92 10.00
N ASN A 155 -19.96 15.64 10.40
CA ASN A 155 -19.91 14.51 9.49
C ASN A 155 -18.77 14.57 8.45
N LEU A 156 -17.70 15.32 8.75
CA LEU A 156 -16.54 15.42 7.87
C LEU A 156 -15.83 14.06 7.79
N LYS A 157 -15.64 13.56 6.56
CA LYS A 157 -14.88 12.33 6.30
C LYS A 157 -13.59 12.69 5.61
N LEU A 158 -12.46 12.42 6.26
CA LEU A 158 -11.17 12.52 5.60
C LEU A 158 -10.98 11.27 4.75
N LYS A 159 -10.79 11.46 3.44
CA LYS A 159 -10.71 10.38 2.45
C LYS A 159 -9.34 10.22 1.85
N ILE A 160 -8.56 11.28 1.75
CA ILE A 160 -7.27 11.25 1.04
C ILE A 160 -6.18 10.84 2.01
N LEU A 161 -5.47 9.77 1.67
CA LEU A 161 -4.33 9.26 2.42
C LEU A 161 -3.05 10.03 2.09
N LYS A 162 -2.23 10.32 3.11
CA LYS A 162 -0.90 10.90 2.94
C LYS A 162 0.22 9.90 3.18
N THR A 163 0.02 8.98 4.12
CA THR A 163 1.00 7.98 4.49
C THR A 163 0.29 6.79 5.13
N ALA A 164 0.92 5.63 5.08
CA ALA A 164 0.48 4.45 5.78
C ALA A 164 1.70 3.64 6.24
N GLN A 165 1.72 3.25 7.50
CA GLN A 165 2.68 2.32 8.08
C GLN A 165 1.95 1.13 8.70
N ILE A 166 2.62 -0.02 8.72
CA ILE A 166 2.03 -1.29 9.15
C ILE A 166 2.87 -1.84 10.29
N SER A 167 2.20 -2.26 11.37
CA SER A 167 2.84 -2.94 12.49
C SER A 167 1.87 -3.99 13.03
N ALA A 168 2.35 -5.24 13.16
CA ALA A 168 1.53 -6.40 13.52
C ALA A 168 0.27 -6.53 12.65
N ASN A 169 -0.92 -6.40 13.24
CA ASN A 169 -2.23 -6.46 12.59
C ASN A 169 -2.88 -5.09 12.37
N PHE A 170 -2.13 -3.99 12.50
CA PHE A 170 -2.67 -2.64 12.36
C PHE A 170 -2.03 -1.85 11.21
N ILE A 171 -2.87 -1.09 10.50
CA ILE A 171 -2.45 -0.04 9.59
C ILE A 171 -2.62 1.30 10.30
N PHE A 172 -1.53 2.05 10.43
CA PHE A 172 -1.50 3.41 10.92
C PHE A 172 -1.43 4.32 9.70
N ALA A 173 -2.43 5.17 9.50
CA ALA A 173 -2.50 6.01 8.32
C ALA A 173 -2.86 7.46 8.68
N ILE A 174 -2.30 8.43 7.94
CA ILE A 174 -2.71 9.82 8.06
C ILE A 174 -3.63 10.15 6.89
N PHE A 175 -4.79 10.69 7.22
CA PHE A 175 -5.74 11.24 6.25
C PHE A 175 -5.74 12.76 6.32
N TRP A 176 -6.02 13.42 5.20
CA TRP A 176 -6.28 14.86 5.14
C TRP A 176 -7.63 15.19 4.51
N ASN A 177 -8.02 16.46 4.53
CA ASN A 177 -9.22 16.98 3.86
C ASN A 177 -9.00 17.50 2.43
N GLY A 178 -7.76 17.61 1.94
CA GLY A 178 -7.44 18.13 0.61
C GLY A 178 -7.45 19.65 0.48
N PHE A 179 -7.75 20.39 1.55
CA PHE A 179 -7.83 21.84 1.52
C PHE A 179 -6.56 22.48 2.07
N GLU A 180 -5.67 22.94 1.19
CA GLU A 180 -4.39 23.54 1.60
C GLU A 180 -4.51 24.79 2.48
N ARG A 181 -5.59 25.55 2.31
CA ARG A 181 -5.84 26.79 3.09
C ARG A 181 -6.23 26.51 4.53
N LEU A 182 -6.92 25.41 4.80
CA LEU A 182 -7.29 24.96 6.15
C LEU A 182 -7.11 23.44 6.26
N PRO A 183 -5.86 22.98 6.31
CA PRO A 183 -5.54 21.56 6.29
C PRO A 183 -5.92 20.91 7.62
N ILE A 184 -6.89 20.00 7.54
CA ILE A 184 -7.26 19.12 8.66
C ILE A 184 -6.67 17.75 8.37
N SER A 185 -5.99 17.18 9.36
CA SER A 185 -5.47 15.81 9.28
C SER A 185 -5.87 14.98 10.49
N ALA A 186 -5.91 13.66 10.31
CA ALA A 186 -6.11 12.73 11.41
C ALA A 186 -5.22 11.50 11.22
N LEU A 187 -4.66 11.04 12.33
CA LEU A 187 -4.01 9.73 12.45
C LEU A 187 -5.10 8.70 12.74
N CYS A 188 -5.25 7.70 11.89
CA CYS A 188 -6.33 6.73 11.92
C CYS A 188 -5.73 5.32 11.88
N VAL A 189 -6.17 4.45 12.79
CA VAL A 189 -5.63 3.10 12.95
C VAL A 189 -6.68 2.08 12.55
N PHE A 190 -6.37 1.20 11.59
CA PHE A 190 -7.28 0.16 11.10
C PHE A 190 -6.77 -1.22 11.48
N ASP A 191 -7.69 -2.12 11.83
CA ASP A 191 -7.40 -3.53 12.09
C ASP A 191 -7.46 -4.34 10.79
N LEU A 192 -6.33 -4.96 10.44
CA LEU A 192 -6.19 -5.79 9.25
C LEU A 192 -7.12 -7.00 9.26
N ASN A 193 -7.48 -7.55 10.42
CA ASN A 193 -8.46 -8.64 10.49
C ASN A 193 -9.85 -8.17 10.04
N LYS A 194 -10.26 -6.96 10.39
CA LYS A 194 -11.54 -6.40 9.94
C LYS A 194 -11.52 -6.07 8.44
N ILE A 195 -10.40 -5.57 7.95
CA ILE A 195 -10.20 -5.29 6.52
C ILE A 195 -10.24 -6.58 5.71
N GLU A 196 -9.49 -7.61 6.11
CA GLU A 196 -9.46 -8.92 5.45
C GLU A 196 -10.87 -9.51 5.34
N LYS A 197 -11.61 -9.56 6.46
CA LYS A 197 -13.00 -10.02 6.46
C LYS A 197 -13.85 -9.21 5.49
N ARG A 198 -13.77 -7.88 5.49
CA ARG A 198 -14.55 -7.07 4.54
C ARG A 198 -14.15 -7.28 3.09
N LEU A 199 -12.87 -7.52 2.80
CA LEU A 199 -12.38 -7.78 1.45
C LEU A 199 -12.83 -9.16 0.95
N PHE A 200 -12.71 -10.20 1.77
CA PHE A 200 -12.82 -11.59 1.33
C PHE A 200 -14.05 -12.34 1.86
N ASP A 201 -14.64 -11.94 2.98
CA ASP A 201 -15.92 -12.49 3.44
C ASP A 201 -17.07 -11.84 2.64
N ASP A 202 -18.04 -12.67 2.27
CA ASP A 202 -19.22 -12.28 1.52
C ASP A 202 -20.43 -12.23 2.47
N ASP A 203 -20.84 -11.03 2.87
CA ASP A 203 -22.15 -10.88 3.52
C ASP A 203 -23.32 -11.11 2.52
N LYS A 204 -23.07 -11.19 1.20
CA LYS A 204 -24.15 -11.14 0.18
C LYS A 204 -23.96 -11.95 -1.12
N ILE A 205 -22.97 -12.84 -1.26
CA ILE A 205 -22.87 -13.71 -2.45
C ILE A 205 -23.18 -15.16 -2.03
N PRO A 206 -24.13 -15.86 -2.70
CA PRO A 206 -24.51 -17.21 -2.31
C PRO A 206 -23.29 -18.15 -2.23
N GLU A 207 -23.21 -18.92 -1.14
CA GLU A 207 -22.16 -19.91 -0.84
C GLU A 207 -21.83 -20.83 -2.04
N THR A 208 -22.78 -21.03 -2.96
CA THR A 208 -22.62 -21.86 -4.16
C THR A 208 -21.61 -21.32 -5.18
N ALA A 209 -21.13 -20.08 -5.07
CA ALA A 209 -20.10 -19.52 -5.95
C ALA A 209 -18.64 -19.64 -5.41
N TRP A 210 -18.47 -20.06 -4.15
CA TRP A 210 -17.19 -19.99 -3.45
C TRP A 210 -16.90 -21.25 -2.65
N LYS A 211 -15.74 -21.86 -2.90
CA LYS A 211 -15.00 -22.57 -1.85
C LYS A 211 -13.68 -21.84 -1.74
N MET A 212 -13.30 -21.34 -0.57
CA MET A 212 -11.89 -21.00 -0.34
C MET A 212 -11.05 -22.28 -0.55
N ASN A 213 -9.84 -22.15 -1.05
CA ASN A 213 -8.89 -23.26 -0.93
C ASN A 213 -8.37 -23.34 0.52
N ASP A 214 -7.67 -24.41 0.89
CA ASP A 214 -7.07 -24.55 2.23
C ASP A 214 -6.17 -23.36 2.62
N ASN A 215 -5.60 -22.69 1.61
CA ASN A 215 -4.78 -21.48 1.77
C ASN A 215 -5.59 -20.18 1.95
N HIS A 216 -6.92 -20.26 2.13
CA HIS A 216 -7.84 -19.11 2.27
C HIS A 216 -7.84 -18.13 1.08
N CYS A 217 -7.27 -18.53 -0.06
CA CYS A 217 -7.33 -17.78 -1.29
C CYS A 217 -8.63 -18.09 -2.06
N PRO A 218 -9.28 -17.08 -2.67
CA PRO A 218 -10.45 -17.30 -3.51
C PRO A 218 -10.16 -18.30 -4.64
N LYS A 219 -11.04 -19.28 -4.83
CA LYS A 219 -10.95 -20.18 -5.99
C LYS A 219 -11.20 -19.43 -7.30
N ARG A 220 -10.62 -19.98 -8.36
CA ARG A 220 -10.65 -19.44 -9.72
C ARG A 220 -12.08 -19.27 -10.26
N ASN A 221 -12.32 -18.24 -11.06
CA ASN A 221 -13.55 -18.15 -11.84
C ASN A 221 -13.56 -19.22 -12.94
N GLN A 222 -14.66 -19.98 -13.05
CA GLN A 222 -14.81 -21.00 -14.10
C GLN A 222 -14.82 -20.36 -15.50
N SER A 223 -15.26 -19.10 -15.61
CA SER A 223 -15.34 -18.37 -16.89
C SER A 223 -13.97 -18.01 -17.49
N GLY A 224 -12.87 -18.14 -16.73
CA GLY A 224 -11.53 -17.74 -17.17
C GLY A 224 -11.25 -16.23 -17.13
N PHE A 225 -12.21 -15.39 -16.76
CA PHE A 225 -11.98 -13.97 -16.49
C PHE A 225 -11.46 -13.76 -15.06
N PRO A 226 -10.54 -12.80 -14.84
CA PRO A 226 -10.08 -12.46 -13.50
C PRO A 226 -11.24 -11.97 -12.64
N ARG A 227 -11.23 -12.30 -11.35
CA ARG A 227 -12.18 -11.75 -10.38
C ARG A 227 -11.63 -10.41 -9.90
N ILE A 228 -12.38 -9.35 -10.16
CA ILE A 228 -12.08 -8.00 -9.71
C ILE A 228 -13.27 -7.54 -8.88
N LEU A 229 -13.08 -7.38 -7.56
CA LEU A 229 -14.13 -6.88 -6.68
C LEU A 229 -13.77 -5.49 -6.18
N ASP A 230 -14.52 -4.50 -6.63
CA ASP A 230 -14.51 -3.18 -6.02
C ASP A 230 -15.64 -3.11 -4.99
N LYS A 231 -15.28 -3.20 -3.70
CA LYS A 231 -16.20 -3.05 -2.57
C LYS A 231 -16.34 -1.57 -2.17
N THR A 232 -16.37 -0.65 -3.14
CA THR A 232 -16.62 0.82 -2.96
C THR A 232 -17.74 1.13 -1.97
N ALA A 233 -18.85 0.38 -2.04
CA ALA A 233 -20.02 0.57 -1.19
C ALA A 233 -19.77 0.25 0.30
N ILE A 234 -18.67 -0.43 0.63
CA ILE A 234 -18.31 -0.83 1.99
C ILE A 234 -17.07 -0.04 2.39
N ALA A 235 -17.27 1.03 3.15
CA ALA A 235 -16.17 1.78 3.74
C ALA A 235 -15.76 1.17 5.09
N THR A 236 -14.45 1.09 5.35
CA THR A 236 -13.92 0.65 6.64
C THR A 236 -13.58 1.85 7.50
N ASN A 237 -14.18 1.93 8.69
CA ASN A 237 -13.83 2.91 9.72
C ASN A 237 -12.58 2.45 10.51
N PRO A 238 -11.78 3.40 11.02
CA PRO A 238 -10.66 3.08 11.90
C PRO A 238 -11.15 2.58 13.25
N ASN A 239 -10.33 1.77 13.92
CA ASN A 239 -10.50 1.37 15.31
C ASN A 239 -10.25 2.54 16.27
N ALA A 240 -9.31 3.42 15.94
CA ALA A 240 -8.97 4.59 16.75
C ALA A 240 -8.53 5.74 15.83
N LEU A 241 -8.77 6.97 16.27
CA LEU A 241 -8.36 8.16 15.54
C LEU A 241 -7.88 9.28 16.48
N TYR A 242 -7.01 10.13 15.98
CA TYR A 242 -6.53 11.33 16.66
C TYR A 242 -6.42 12.49 15.65
N ILE A 243 -7.13 13.58 15.90
CA ILE A 243 -7.17 14.76 15.01
C ILE A 243 -6.04 15.72 15.36
N PHE A 244 -5.35 16.23 14.34
CA PHE A 244 -4.31 17.23 14.50
C PHE A 244 -4.15 18.09 13.23
N PRO A 245 -3.82 19.38 13.31
CA PRO A 245 -3.56 20.19 12.12
C PRO A 245 -2.28 19.76 11.40
N GLU A 246 -2.34 19.63 10.08
CA GLU A 246 -1.13 19.56 9.21
C GLU A 246 -0.15 18.39 9.45
N MET A 247 -0.57 17.24 9.98
CA MET A 247 0.29 16.05 9.93
C MET A 247 0.52 15.63 8.48
N ILE A 248 1.76 15.25 8.15
CA ILE A 248 2.14 14.88 6.79
C ILE A 248 2.63 13.45 6.67
N GLU A 249 3.33 12.93 7.69
CA GLU A 249 4.02 11.65 7.59
C GLU A 249 4.08 10.93 8.94
N ILE A 250 3.82 9.62 8.92
CA ILE A 250 4.19 8.72 10.01
C ILE A 250 5.59 8.27 9.69
N VAL A 251 6.48 8.52 10.62
CA VAL A 251 7.90 8.27 10.42
C VAL A 251 8.31 6.92 10.96
N SER A 252 7.77 6.54 12.12
CA SER A 252 7.99 5.20 12.65
C SER A 252 6.81 4.75 13.50
N VAL A 253 6.57 3.45 13.45
CA VAL A 253 5.73 2.73 14.41
C VAL A 253 6.58 1.62 15.04
N ASN A 254 6.73 1.65 16.36
CA ASN A 254 7.49 0.66 17.13
C ASN A 254 6.60 0.04 18.21
N VAL A 255 6.84 -1.21 18.59
CA VAL A 255 6.17 -1.85 19.74
C VAL A 255 6.97 -1.53 21.00
N ILE A 256 6.33 -0.97 22.03
CA ILE A 256 6.97 -0.57 23.30
C ILE A 256 7.00 -1.72 24.29
N ASN A 257 5.91 -2.49 24.37
CA ASN A 257 5.75 -3.58 25.31
C ASN A 257 5.04 -4.75 24.62
N THR A 258 5.66 -5.93 24.61
CA THR A 258 5.08 -7.15 24.04
C THR A 258 3.91 -7.68 24.87
N ASN A 259 3.84 -7.33 26.17
CA ASN A 259 2.85 -7.90 27.09
C ASN A 259 1.52 -7.13 27.06
N HIS A 260 1.57 -5.82 26.83
CA HIS A 260 0.43 -4.96 26.56
C HIS A 260 0.74 -4.27 25.25
N GLU A 261 0.19 -4.76 24.12
CA GLU A 261 0.49 -4.33 22.73
C GLU A 261 0.35 -2.82 22.52
N ASN A 262 1.31 -2.07 23.04
CA ASN A 262 1.38 -0.62 22.99
C ASN A 262 2.33 -0.24 21.86
N TYR A 263 1.83 0.53 20.92
CA TYR A 263 2.57 0.99 19.77
C TYR A 263 2.96 2.45 19.99
N GLN A 264 4.27 2.73 19.95
CA GLN A 264 4.78 4.08 19.82
C GLN A 264 4.69 4.51 18.37
N ILE A 265 4.10 5.68 18.13
CA ILE A 265 3.98 6.26 16.80
C ILE A 265 4.69 7.60 16.84
N VAL A 266 5.65 7.79 15.95
CA VAL A 266 6.30 9.09 15.74
C VAL A 266 5.83 9.63 14.40
N ALA A 267 5.23 10.82 14.43
CA ALA A 267 4.72 11.49 13.23
C ALA A 267 5.23 12.94 13.16
N ILE A 268 5.25 13.49 11.95
CA ILE A 268 5.74 14.84 11.69
C ILE A 268 4.68 15.66 10.97
N SER A 269 4.64 16.95 11.28
CA SER A 269 3.78 17.95 10.62
C SER A 269 4.54 18.85 9.65
N LYS A 270 3.79 19.53 8.79
CA LYS A 270 4.31 20.54 7.85
C LYS A 270 5.06 21.68 8.55
N LYS A 271 4.77 21.96 9.82
CA LYS A 271 5.43 22.98 10.66
C LYS A 271 6.67 22.48 11.40
N ALA A 272 7.30 21.39 10.93
CA ALA A 272 8.48 20.81 11.59
C ALA A 272 8.25 20.35 13.04
N THR A 273 7.00 20.11 13.41
CA THR A 273 6.69 19.62 14.75
C THR A 273 6.57 18.10 14.71
N ILE A 274 7.34 17.45 15.58
CA ILE A 274 7.35 16.01 15.81
C ILE A 274 6.36 15.69 16.94
N TYR A 275 5.56 14.66 16.75
CA TYR A 275 4.61 14.16 17.72
C TYR A 275 4.94 12.71 18.08
N GLY A 276 4.93 12.44 19.38
CA GLY A 276 4.94 11.08 19.92
C GLY A 276 3.56 10.69 20.41
N PHE A 277 3.00 9.63 19.84
CA PHE A 277 1.74 9.03 20.29
C PHE A 277 1.98 7.62 20.84
N ILE A 278 1.06 7.18 21.69
CA ILE A 278 0.93 5.78 22.10
C ILE A 278 -0.46 5.31 21.73
N PHE A 279 -0.51 4.21 20.98
CA PHE A 279 -1.73 3.46 20.69
C PHE A 279 -1.75 2.17 21.52
N ASN A 280 -2.83 1.92 22.26
CA ASN A 280 -2.95 0.78 23.18
C ASN A 280 -3.93 -0.30 22.68
N GLY A 281 -4.15 -0.39 21.36
CA GLY A 281 -5.15 -1.28 20.76
C GLY A 281 -6.56 -0.68 20.65
N ILE A 282 -6.88 0.32 21.48
CA ILE A 282 -8.24 0.91 21.56
C ILE A 282 -8.23 2.41 21.26
N SER A 283 -7.24 3.14 21.77
CA SER A 283 -7.21 4.60 21.76
C SER A 283 -5.80 5.11 21.46
N ILE A 284 -5.72 6.31 20.88
CA ILE A 284 -4.47 7.00 20.58
C ILE A 284 -4.30 8.16 21.56
N ASN A 285 -3.21 8.17 22.31
CA ASN A 285 -2.89 9.23 23.26
C ASN A 285 -1.61 9.94 22.83
N LYS A 286 -1.67 11.27 22.68
CA LYS A 286 -0.46 12.09 22.50
C LYS A 286 0.33 12.10 23.80
N LYS A 287 1.62 11.74 23.74
CA LYS A 287 2.52 11.70 24.90
C LYS A 287 3.42 12.91 24.96
N TRP A 288 3.96 13.31 23.83
CA TRP A 288 4.88 14.45 23.76
C TRP A 288 4.82 15.10 22.37
N THR A 289 5.33 16.32 22.31
CA THR A 289 5.46 17.11 21.08
C THR A 289 6.76 17.90 21.17
N GLU A 290 7.50 17.95 20.07
CA GLU A 290 8.73 18.73 19.97
C GLU A 290 8.71 19.54 18.68
N GLN A 291 9.06 20.81 18.74
CA GLN A 291 9.10 21.67 17.57
C GLN A 291 10.55 21.88 17.14
N ILE A 292 10.89 21.49 15.91
CA ILE A 292 12.19 21.79 15.33
C ILE A 292 12.17 23.23 14.85
N ILE A 293 13.06 24.06 15.39
CA ILE A 293 13.27 25.43 14.91
C ILE A 293 14.10 25.34 13.61
N VAL A 294 13.51 25.76 12.50
CA VAL A 294 14.20 25.82 11.20
C VAL A 294 14.20 27.27 10.72
N SER A 295 15.38 27.80 10.39
CA SER A 295 15.60 29.17 9.90
C SER A 295 15.20 29.38 8.43
N GLY A 296 14.45 28.44 7.83
CA GLY A 296 14.11 28.45 6.42
C GLY A 296 12.92 27.54 6.08
N LYS A 297 12.62 27.40 4.79
CA LYS A 297 11.53 26.55 4.30
C LYS A 297 11.98 25.09 4.28
N ILE A 298 11.26 24.24 5.02
CA ILE A 298 11.47 22.79 4.97
C ILE A 298 10.86 22.24 3.68
N LEU A 299 11.69 21.58 2.88
CA LEU A 299 11.26 20.89 1.66
C LEU A 299 10.91 19.43 1.91
N GLU A 300 11.66 18.76 2.80
CA GLU A 300 11.49 17.35 3.14
C GLU A 300 12.07 17.08 4.54
N ILE A 301 11.44 16.19 5.33
CA ILE A 301 12.00 15.67 6.58
C ILE A 301 11.98 14.14 6.50
N LYS A 302 13.14 13.50 6.65
CA LYS A 302 13.28 12.04 6.73
C LYS A 302 13.97 11.69 8.03
N ILE A 303 13.34 10.84 8.87
CA ILE A 303 14.06 10.21 9.98
C ILE A 303 14.57 8.85 9.49
N ARG A 304 15.86 8.60 9.69
CA ARG A 304 16.46 7.28 9.49
C ARG A 304 16.55 6.58 10.84
N LYS A 305 16.14 5.32 10.91
CA LYS A 305 16.52 4.47 12.05
C LYS A 305 18.03 4.25 11.96
N GLU A 306 18.75 4.44 13.06
CA GLU A 306 20.05 3.77 13.21
C GLU A 306 19.78 2.26 13.18
N VAL A 307 20.50 1.56 12.30
CA VAL A 307 20.45 0.10 12.16
C VAL A 307 21.45 -0.52 13.12
#